data_AF-A0A364MXU2-F1
#
_entry.id   AF-A0A364MXU2-F1
#
_cell.length_a   1.000
_cell.length_b   1.000
_cell.length_c   1.000
_cell.angle_alpha   90.00
_cell.angle_beta   90.00
_cell.angle_gamma   90.00
#
_symmetry.space_group_name_H-M   'P 1'
#
loop_
_entity.id
_entity.type
_entity.pdbx_description
1 polymer ?
#
loop_
_entity_poly.entity_id
_entity_poly.type
_entity_poly.pdbx_seq_one_letter_code
_entity_poly.pdbx_strand_id
1 'polypeptide(L)'
;MPSKGIKCFAYIAADGVEIEFTVPKQNIKRNEQRQFLADHLEIESSNLPLFKFIGNFEFIVRRNGRELTKQWVAINSITGKLEEGTMVNMEQTPAIFTDDVVITYGFYDAGPGLAELPKQHQCYVTVTKNYENWMRDVIPQCSDKSNRPFHKMVLPSSHDIGMNNMASSLSLLRNAGTGIIKEVLGRSLPHAFTILNKIGDGAINHIAPDIIRALAITQKDTLDAILNIGARYFEFRPAKCHRQMQKVSPLEDTWYFQHGAIPGMPYRVLLDHILRFLAAHKDEIIVVHNRWDGVPADCPRPNDDELRDVLNPLLHGKDIKIGNQDDMMHKSIRDLRNEHKRLILLKDCAQASNYDDEANATLTGDSMVTKLHAMCKDPPRGNPITLLQCQATATNIRDVIVASVLDSDVSTSPILATKPVCDAKILPLLRGEMGRKLMREEGVVVVLNDFFDGATADVAIGLCRERLG
;
A
#
# COMPACT_ATOMS: atom_id res chain seq x y z
N MET A 1 18.59 -5.75 -32.21
CA MET A 1 17.24 -5.41 -32.71
C MET A 1 16.50 -4.68 -31.61
N PRO A 2 15.56 -3.76 -31.91
CA PRO A 2 14.80 -3.07 -30.87
C PRO A 2 14.00 -4.06 -30.01
N SER A 3 14.10 -3.90 -28.70
CA SER A 3 13.33 -4.66 -27.71
C SER A 3 12.96 -3.78 -26.51
N LYS A 4 11.91 -4.19 -25.80
CA LYS A 4 11.56 -3.63 -24.49
C LYS A 4 11.41 -4.73 -23.47
N GLY A 5 12.20 -4.64 -22.41
CA GLY A 5 12.22 -5.59 -21.32
C GLY A 5 11.14 -5.36 -20.27
N ILE A 6 10.66 -6.45 -19.69
CA ILE A 6 9.74 -6.50 -18.56
C ILE A 6 10.36 -7.39 -17.48
N LYS A 7 10.46 -6.88 -16.26
CA LYS A 7 10.75 -7.68 -15.07
C LYS A 7 9.44 -8.19 -14.47
N CYS A 8 9.35 -9.50 -14.28
CA CYS A 8 8.14 -10.15 -13.80
C CYS A 8 8.38 -10.64 -12.37
N PHE A 9 7.52 -10.28 -11.44
CA PHE A 9 7.60 -10.70 -10.04
C PHE A 9 6.38 -11.54 -9.69
N ALA A 10 6.59 -12.67 -9.04
CA ALA A 10 5.53 -13.59 -8.66
C ALA A 10 5.60 -13.98 -7.20
N TYR A 11 4.43 -14.09 -6.57
CA TYR A 11 4.27 -14.66 -5.23
C TYR A 11 2.96 -15.45 -5.15
N ILE A 12 3.02 -16.72 -4.75
CA ILE A 12 1.84 -17.60 -4.68
C ILE A 12 1.71 -18.18 -3.27
N ALA A 13 0.56 -18.02 -2.62
CA ALA A 13 0.23 -18.66 -1.34
C ALA A 13 -1.18 -19.29 -1.36
N ALA A 14 -1.61 -19.73 -2.54
CA ALA A 14 -2.86 -20.45 -2.75
C ALA A 14 -2.59 -21.76 -3.50
N ASP A 15 -3.23 -22.83 -3.04
CA ASP A 15 -3.00 -24.18 -3.54
C ASP A 15 -3.53 -24.35 -4.98
N GLY A 16 -2.76 -25.08 -5.79
CA GLY A 16 -3.10 -25.41 -7.17
C GLY A 16 -3.01 -24.24 -8.16
N VAL A 17 -2.43 -23.11 -7.74
CA VAL A 17 -2.28 -21.90 -8.58
C VAL A 17 -1.00 -21.92 -9.41
N GLU A 18 -1.09 -21.44 -10.64
CA GLU A 18 0.00 -21.14 -11.56
C GLU A 18 -0.14 -19.69 -12.06
N ILE A 19 0.96 -18.96 -12.12
CA ILE A 19 1.06 -17.67 -12.82
C ILE A 19 1.92 -17.88 -14.07
N GLU A 20 1.38 -17.54 -15.24
CA GLU A 20 2.11 -17.53 -16.50
C GLU A 20 2.30 -16.08 -16.98
N PHE A 21 3.54 -15.71 -17.28
CA PHE A 21 3.87 -14.47 -17.99
C PHE A 21 4.20 -14.79 -19.44
N THR A 22 3.68 -14.01 -20.38
CA THR A 22 3.87 -14.25 -21.81
C THR A 22 4.22 -12.98 -22.56
N VAL A 23 5.12 -13.13 -23.53
CA VAL A 23 5.41 -12.17 -24.61
C VAL A 23 5.45 -12.93 -25.94
N PRO A 24 5.51 -12.28 -27.12
CA PRO A 24 5.56 -12.99 -28.39
C PRO A 24 6.70 -14.03 -28.42
N LYS A 25 6.34 -15.29 -28.65
CA LYS A 25 7.23 -16.47 -28.72
C LYS A 25 7.97 -16.85 -27.43
N GLN A 26 7.67 -16.24 -26.27
CA GLN A 26 8.28 -16.61 -24.98
C GLN A 26 7.23 -16.65 -23.87
N ASN A 27 7.38 -17.57 -22.92
CA ASN A 27 6.57 -17.61 -21.71
C ASN A 27 7.38 -18.15 -20.52
N ILE A 28 6.94 -17.79 -19.31
CA ILE A 28 7.47 -18.27 -18.04
C ILE A 28 6.29 -18.66 -17.16
N LYS A 29 6.34 -19.84 -16.55
CA LYS A 29 5.32 -20.35 -15.64
C LYS A 29 5.88 -20.53 -14.24
N ARG A 30 5.16 -20.05 -13.24
CA ARG A 30 5.49 -20.12 -11.82
C ARG A 30 4.37 -20.77 -11.02
N ASN A 31 4.74 -21.67 -10.12
CA ASN A 31 3.82 -22.38 -9.23
C ASN A 31 4.40 -22.60 -7.81
N GLU A 32 5.58 -22.05 -7.55
CA GLU A 32 6.30 -22.19 -6.31
C GLU A 32 5.59 -21.46 -5.17
N GLN A 33 5.26 -22.20 -4.11
CA GLN A 33 4.51 -21.66 -2.98
C GLN A 33 5.41 -20.87 -2.03
N ARG A 34 4.90 -19.70 -1.63
CA ARG A 34 5.47 -18.77 -0.65
C ARG A 34 6.92 -18.37 -0.94
N GLN A 35 7.25 -18.21 -2.22
CA GLN A 35 8.54 -17.68 -2.67
C GLN A 35 8.33 -16.43 -3.49
N PHE A 36 9.18 -15.43 -3.30
CA PHE A 36 9.25 -14.28 -4.18
C PHE A 36 10.18 -14.63 -5.33
N LEU A 37 9.62 -14.68 -6.53
CA LEU A 37 10.36 -14.99 -7.75
C LEU A 37 10.46 -13.74 -8.61
N ALA A 38 11.59 -13.60 -9.29
CA ALA A 38 11.86 -12.52 -10.22
C ALA A 38 12.38 -13.11 -11.53
N ASP A 39 11.76 -12.69 -12.62
CA ASP A 39 11.99 -13.16 -13.97
C ASP A 39 12.10 -11.99 -14.93
N HIS A 40 12.44 -12.31 -16.17
CA HIS A 40 12.63 -11.34 -17.22
C HIS A 40 12.10 -11.85 -18.56
N LEU A 41 11.34 -10.99 -19.26
CA LEU A 41 10.85 -11.22 -20.60
C LEU A 41 11.16 -10.00 -21.48
N GLU A 42 11.30 -10.22 -22.79
CA GLU A 42 11.59 -9.18 -23.78
C GLU A 42 10.56 -9.21 -24.91
N ILE A 43 9.96 -8.06 -25.20
CA ILE A 43 9.21 -7.87 -26.44
C ILE A 43 10.20 -7.50 -27.53
N GLU A 44 10.71 -8.52 -28.22
CA GLU A 44 11.69 -8.35 -29.29
C GLU A 44 11.00 -8.18 -30.65
N SER A 45 11.46 -7.20 -31.44
CA SER A 45 10.93 -6.97 -32.80
C SER A 45 11.06 -8.20 -33.72
N SER A 46 12.05 -9.08 -33.50
CA SER A 46 12.20 -10.36 -34.23
C SER A 46 11.11 -11.39 -33.95
N ASN A 47 10.42 -11.24 -32.82
CA ASN A 47 9.34 -12.12 -32.43
C ASN A 47 7.98 -11.62 -32.93
N LEU A 48 7.95 -10.45 -33.59
CA LEU A 48 6.77 -9.83 -34.18
C LEU A 48 6.68 -10.07 -35.70
N PRO A 49 5.48 -9.93 -36.32
CA PRO A 49 5.35 -9.92 -37.76
C PRO A 49 6.17 -8.81 -38.43
N LEU A 50 6.56 -9.01 -39.69
CA LEU A 50 7.37 -8.04 -40.43
C LEU A 50 6.72 -6.64 -40.42
N PHE A 51 7.54 -5.61 -40.14
CA PHE A 51 7.12 -4.21 -40.00
C PHE A 51 6.12 -3.92 -38.86
N LYS A 52 5.94 -4.84 -37.90
CA LYS A 52 5.23 -4.56 -36.65
C LYS A 52 6.20 -4.40 -35.49
N PHE A 53 5.93 -3.42 -34.64
CA PHE A 53 6.73 -3.10 -33.45
C PHE A 53 5.92 -3.15 -32.17
N ILE A 54 4.67 -3.61 -32.21
CA ILE A 54 3.82 -3.72 -31.03
C ILE A 54 3.64 -5.20 -30.70
N GLY A 55 3.95 -5.57 -29.46
CA GLY A 55 3.73 -6.90 -28.92
C GLY A 55 2.99 -6.81 -27.59
N ASN A 56 2.23 -7.87 -27.26
CA ASN A 56 1.53 -7.93 -25.98
C ASN A 56 2.43 -8.57 -24.93
N PHE A 57 2.56 -7.90 -23.79
CA PHE A 57 2.88 -8.57 -22.53
C PHE A 57 1.57 -8.99 -21.88
N GLU A 58 1.50 -10.21 -21.36
CA GLU A 58 0.33 -10.72 -20.64
C GLU A 58 0.75 -11.48 -19.40
N PHE A 59 -0.10 -11.46 -18.37
CA PHE A 59 -0.08 -12.49 -17.33
C PHE A 59 -1.41 -13.23 -17.28
N ILE A 60 -1.34 -14.51 -16.96
CA ILE A 60 -2.48 -15.40 -16.83
C ILE A 60 -2.36 -16.11 -15.49
N VAL A 61 -3.40 -16.03 -14.66
CA VAL A 61 -3.47 -16.81 -13.42
C VAL A 61 -4.41 -17.98 -13.65
N ARG A 62 -3.93 -19.19 -13.36
CA ARG A 62 -4.73 -20.42 -13.44
C ARG A 62 -4.79 -21.10 -12.09
N ARG A 63 -5.86 -21.86 -11.86
CA ARG A 63 -5.94 -22.81 -10.76
C ARG A 63 -6.43 -24.16 -11.27
N ASN A 64 -5.65 -25.20 -11.01
CA ASN A 64 -5.92 -26.55 -11.50
C ASN A 64 -6.22 -26.60 -13.01
N GLY A 65 -5.47 -25.81 -13.79
CA GLY A 65 -5.62 -25.69 -15.25
C GLY A 65 -6.74 -24.74 -15.72
N ARG A 66 -7.65 -24.29 -14.84
CA ARG A 66 -8.70 -23.31 -15.18
C ARG A 66 -8.15 -21.89 -15.11
N GLU A 67 -8.36 -21.10 -16.16
CA GLU A 67 -8.06 -19.66 -16.14
C GLU A 67 -8.97 -18.91 -15.16
N LEU A 68 -8.35 -18.17 -14.24
CA LEU A 68 -9.03 -17.30 -13.29
C LEU A 68 -9.08 -15.86 -13.79
N THR A 69 -7.97 -15.38 -14.35
CA THR A 69 -7.89 -14.06 -14.98
C THR A 69 -6.75 -14.01 -15.99
N LYS A 70 -6.89 -13.11 -16.96
CA LYS A 70 -5.87 -12.73 -17.92
C LYS A 70 -5.82 -11.20 -17.99
N GLN A 71 -4.63 -10.64 -17.81
CA GLN A 71 -4.38 -9.21 -17.97
C GLN A 71 -3.28 -8.99 -19.00
N TRP A 72 -3.34 -7.89 -19.74
CA TRP A 72 -2.39 -7.63 -20.82
C TRP A 72 -2.15 -6.15 -21.06
N VAL A 73 -1.04 -5.85 -21.72
CA VAL A 73 -0.74 -4.51 -22.25
C VAL A 73 0.08 -4.64 -23.54
N ALA A 74 -0.31 -3.86 -24.55
CA ALA A 74 0.43 -3.71 -25.79
C ALA A 74 1.58 -2.71 -25.58
N ILE A 75 2.77 -3.12 -25.97
CA ILE A 75 4.01 -2.36 -25.77
C ILE A 75 4.74 -2.24 -27.09
N ASN A 76 5.16 -1.03 -27.41
CA ASN A 76 6.01 -0.76 -28.55
C ASN A 76 7.46 -1.18 -28.25
N SER A 77 8.01 -2.14 -29.00
CA SER A 77 9.38 -2.67 -28.83
C SER A 77 10.49 -1.67 -29.16
N ILE A 78 10.18 -0.56 -29.85
CA ILE A 78 11.14 0.50 -30.16
C ILE A 78 11.11 1.58 -29.07
N THR A 79 9.92 2.10 -28.78
CA THR A 79 9.78 3.27 -27.90
C THR A 79 9.60 2.87 -26.43
N GLY A 80 9.18 1.64 -26.17
CA GLY A 80 8.74 1.17 -24.86
C GLY A 80 7.40 1.76 -24.41
N LYS A 81 6.70 2.49 -25.28
CA LYS A 81 5.43 3.13 -24.92
C LYS A 81 4.34 2.07 -24.74
N LEU A 82 3.51 2.23 -23.71
CA LEU A 82 2.27 1.49 -23.54
C LEU A 82 1.19 2.05 -24.48
N GLU A 83 0.53 1.16 -25.20
CA GLU A 83 -0.55 1.52 -26.13
C GLU A 83 -1.91 1.23 -25.48
N GLU A 84 -2.50 0.07 -25.76
CA GLU A 84 -3.78 -0.38 -25.20
C GLU A 84 -3.59 -1.58 -24.27
N GLY A 85 -4.56 -1.83 -23.40
CA GLY A 85 -4.53 -2.97 -22.50
C GLY A 85 -5.40 -2.79 -21.27
N THR A 86 -5.27 -3.75 -20.36
CA THR A 86 -5.94 -3.76 -19.06
C THR A 86 -5.03 -3.29 -17.92
N MET A 87 -3.80 -2.84 -18.23
CA MET A 87 -2.78 -2.44 -17.25
C MET A 87 -2.01 -1.18 -17.69
N VAL A 88 -2.66 -0.28 -18.43
CA VAL A 88 -2.00 0.91 -19.02
C VAL A 88 -1.68 1.96 -17.94
N ASN A 89 -2.46 1.99 -16.86
CA ASN A 89 -2.21 2.86 -15.72
C ASN A 89 -2.60 2.17 -14.40
N MET A 90 -2.20 2.78 -13.29
CA MET A 90 -2.44 2.25 -11.95
C MET A 90 -3.94 2.02 -11.62
N GLU A 91 -4.84 2.88 -12.11
CA GLU A 91 -6.28 2.79 -11.85
C GLU A 91 -6.91 1.54 -12.50
N GLN A 92 -6.26 0.97 -13.52
CA GLN A 92 -6.67 -0.27 -14.20
C GLN A 92 -6.11 -1.54 -13.56
N THR A 93 -5.44 -1.43 -12.40
CA THR A 93 -4.85 -2.59 -11.71
C THR A 93 -5.54 -2.94 -10.39
N PRO A 94 -6.89 -2.95 -10.27
CA PRO A 94 -7.54 -3.31 -9.02
C PRO A 94 -7.31 -4.79 -8.68
N ALA A 95 -7.33 -5.12 -7.39
CA ALA A 95 -7.33 -6.49 -6.92
C ALA A 95 -8.55 -7.26 -7.47
N ILE A 96 -8.30 -8.50 -7.88
CA ILE A 96 -9.33 -9.39 -8.42
C ILE A 96 -9.66 -10.45 -7.38
N PHE A 97 -10.95 -10.55 -7.04
CA PHE A 97 -11.49 -11.55 -6.14
C PHE A 97 -12.24 -12.59 -6.97
N THR A 98 -11.80 -13.85 -6.90
CA THR A 98 -12.43 -14.95 -7.65
C THR A 98 -12.27 -16.24 -6.88
N ASP A 99 -13.31 -17.06 -6.86
CA ASP A 99 -13.42 -18.20 -5.94
C ASP A 99 -13.10 -17.78 -4.47
N ASP A 100 -12.18 -18.50 -3.83
CA ASP A 100 -11.57 -18.26 -2.51
C ASP A 100 -10.17 -17.64 -2.61
N VAL A 101 -9.76 -17.08 -3.77
CA VAL A 101 -8.45 -16.46 -3.96
C VAL A 101 -8.53 -14.96 -4.25
N VAL A 102 -7.44 -14.28 -3.96
CA VAL A 102 -7.24 -12.86 -4.23
C VAL A 102 -5.99 -12.72 -5.08
N ILE A 103 -6.14 -12.02 -6.20
CA ILE A 103 -5.07 -11.73 -7.15
C ILE A 103 -4.80 -10.23 -7.09
N THR A 104 -3.65 -9.85 -6.57
CA THR A 104 -3.20 -8.45 -6.58
C THR A 104 -2.02 -8.31 -7.53
N TYR A 105 -2.03 -7.24 -8.32
CA TYR A 105 -0.99 -7.02 -9.31
C TYR A 105 -0.81 -5.54 -9.56
N GLY A 106 0.33 -5.17 -10.15
CA GLY A 106 0.59 -3.82 -10.61
C GLY A 106 1.58 -3.83 -11.77
N PHE A 107 1.55 -2.75 -12.56
CA PHE A 107 2.42 -2.57 -13.71
C PHE A 107 3.09 -1.20 -13.64
N TYR A 108 4.42 -1.18 -13.72
CA TYR A 108 5.24 0.03 -13.75
C TYR A 108 5.72 0.31 -15.17
N ASP A 109 5.39 1.48 -15.70
CA ASP A 109 5.72 1.97 -17.02
C ASP A 109 7.10 2.64 -16.98
N ALA A 110 8.14 1.82 -17.08
CA ALA A 110 9.50 2.31 -17.13
C ALA A 110 9.79 3.12 -18.41
N GLY A 111 10.22 4.37 -18.20
CA GLY A 111 10.84 5.18 -19.25
C GLY A 111 12.28 4.74 -19.60
N PRO A 112 13.14 5.67 -20.05
CA PRO A 112 14.52 5.35 -20.45
C PRO A 112 15.49 5.14 -19.27
N GLY A 113 14.97 5.09 -18.03
CA GLY A 113 15.71 4.93 -16.79
C GLY A 113 16.51 6.15 -16.35
N LEU A 114 15.85 7.31 -16.35
CA LEU A 114 16.37 8.55 -15.79
C LEU A 114 16.41 8.47 -14.27
N ALA A 115 17.36 9.17 -13.64
CA ALA A 115 17.51 9.21 -12.18
C ALA A 115 17.57 7.82 -11.53
N GLU A 116 18.24 6.87 -12.20
CA GLU A 116 18.38 5.47 -11.77
C GLU A 116 17.07 4.67 -11.69
N LEU A 117 15.96 5.24 -12.15
CA LEU A 117 14.72 4.48 -12.31
C LEU A 117 14.92 3.29 -13.27
N PRO A 118 14.14 2.22 -13.11
CA PRO A 118 14.21 1.08 -13.99
C PRO A 118 14.05 1.46 -15.47
N LYS A 119 14.84 0.84 -16.34
CA LYS A 119 14.72 0.94 -17.82
C LYS A 119 13.71 -0.06 -18.39
N GLN A 120 13.43 -1.10 -17.63
CA GLN A 120 12.53 -2.19 -17.98
C GLN A 120 11.23 -2.00 -17.23
N HIS A 121 10.09 -2.25 -17.89
CA HIS A 121 8.81 -2.25 -17.21
C HIS A 121 8.85 -3.29 -16.08
N GLN A 122 7.97 -3.13 -15.10
CA GLN A 122 7.84 -4.14 -14.06
C GLN A 122 6.40 -4.57 -13.94
N CYS A 123 6.17 -5.87 -13.80
CA CYS A 123 4.88 -6.43 -13.47
C CYS A 123 5.04 -7.30 -12.24
N TYR A 124 4.24 -7.05 -11.20
CA TYR A 124 4.16 -7.95 -10.06
C TYR A 124 2.77 -8.57 -10.00
N VAL A 125 2.71 -9.84 -9.64
CA VAL A 125 1.47 -10.60 -9.45
C VAL A 125 1.61 -11.42 -8.18
N THR A 126 0.67 -11.23 -7.25
CA THR A 126 0.56 -12.07 -6.06
C THR A 126 -0.81 -12.75 -6.03
N VAL A 127 -0.82 -14.04 -5.66
CA VAL A 127 -2.05 -14.82 -5.56
C VAL A 127 -2.10 -15.50 -4.20
N THR A 128 -3.08 -15.13 -3.37
CA THR A 128 -3.26 -15.71 -2.03
C THR A 128 -4.70 -16.16 -1.83
N LYS A 129 -4.99 -16.80 -0.69
CA LYS A 129 -6.38 -16.98 -0.25
C LYS A 129 -7.03 -15.62 0.02
N ASN A 130 -8.35 -15.56 -0.05
CA ASN A 130 -9.12 -14.45 0.49
C ASN A 130 -8.99 -14.44 2.02
N TYR A 131 -8.49 -13.33 2.56
CA TYR A 131 -8.17 -13.15 3.98
C TYR A 131 -9.21 -12.28 4.70
N GLU A 132 -10.41 -12.09 4.15
CA GLU A 132 -11.51 -11.39 4.82
C GLU A 132 -11.86 -11.96 6.20
N ASN A 133 -11.58 -13.23 6.49
CA ASN A 133 -11.87 -13.88 7.78
C ASN A 133 -10.63 -14.53 8.42
N TRP A 134 -9.43 -14.03 8.14
CA TRP A 134 -8.22 -14.75 8.54
C TRP A 134 -8.07 -14.92 10.07
N MET A 135 -8.56 -13.99 10.90
CA MET A 135 -8.49 -14.17 12.34
C MET A 135 -9.45 -15.25 12.83
N ARG A 136 -10.62 -15.41 12.20
CA ARG A 136 -11.50 -16.58 12.45
C ARG A 136 -10.78 -17.88 12.11
N ASP A 137 -10.17 -17.92 10.94
CA ASP A 137 -9.64 -19.16 10.37
C ASP A 137 -8.31 -19.58 11.04
N VAL A 138 -7.48 -18.61 11.44
CA VAL A 138 -6.19 -18.85 12.11
C VAL A 138 -6.32 -18.90 13.63
N ILE A 139 -7.29 -18.17 14.20
CA ILE A 139 -7.48 -18.01 15.64
C ILE A 139 -8.97 -18.18 15.99
N PRO A 140 -9.56 -19.38 15.79
CA PRO A 140 -10.97 -19.60 16.11
C PRO A 140 -11.29 -19.25 17.56
N GLN A 141 -12.48 -18.71 17.85
CA GLN A 141 -12.85 -18.24 19.20
C GLN A 141 -12.73 -19.31 20.29
N CYS A 142 -12.94 -20.58 19.95
CA CYS A 142 -12.83 -21.70 20.87
C CYS A 142 -11.43 -22.33 20.95
N SER A 143 -10.45 -21.81 20.20
CA SER A 143 -9.08 -22.34 20.18
C SER A 143 -8.24 -21.86 21.37
N ASP A 144 -7.17 -22.60 21.72
CA ASP A 144 -6.19 -22.15 22.71
C ASP A 144 -5.49 -20.85 22.30
N LYS A 145 -5.32 -20.64 20.98
CA LYS A 145 -4.73 -19.42 20.42
C LYS A 145 -5.53 -18.17 20.79
N SER A 146 -6.86 -18.27 20.88
CA SER A 146 -7.71 -17.14 21.28
C SER A 146 -7.49 -16.68 22.73
N ASN A 147 -6.96 -17.54 23.61
CA ASN A 147 -6.61 -17.16 24.98
C ASN A 147 -5.31 -16.37 25.08
N ARG A 148 -4.55 -16.25 23.97
CA ARG A 148 -3.32 -15.46 23.97
C ARG A 148 -3.65 -13.96 24.06
N PRO A 149 -2.80 -13.17 24.73
CA PRO A 149 -2.92 -11.72 24.75
C PRO A 149 -2.91 -11.12 23.33
N PHE A 150 -3.74 -10.10 23.09
CA PHE A 150 -3.83 -9.45 21.79
C PHE A 150 -2.54 -8.74 21.39
N HIS A 151 -1.73 -8.27 22.34
CA HIS A 151 -0.41 -7.71 22.02
C HIS A 151 0.53 -8.71 21.33
N LYS A 152 0.23 -10.01 21.31
CA LYS A 152 0.98 -11.01 20.55
C LYS A 152 0.60 -11.08 19.07
N MET A 153 -0.39 -10.30 18.63
CA MET A 153 -0.80 -10.28 17.23
C MET A 153 0.30 -9.70 16.34
N VAL A 154 0.36 -10.21 15.10
CA VAL A 154 1.04 -9.55 13.99
C VAL A 154 -0.02 -9.15 12.98
N LEU A 155 -0.13 -7.84 12.71
CA LEU A 155 -1.21 -7.28 11.89
C LEU A 155 -0.67 -6.80 10.54
N PRO A 156 -1.27 -7.26 9.41
CA PRO A 156 -1.02 -6.65 8.12
C PRO A 156 -1.60 -5.23 8.05
N SER A 157 -0.88 -4.31 7.41
CA SER A 157 -1.27 -2.90 7.25
C SER A 157 -0.94 -2.35 5.87
N SER A 158 -1.85 -1.53 5.36
CA SER A 158 -1.58 -0.61 4.25
C SER A 158 -0.94 0.68 4.78
N HIS A 159 0.11 1.16 4.14
CA HIS A 159 0.69 2.48 4.38
C HIS A 159 -0.25 3.58 3.85
N ASP A 160 -0.45 4.65 4.62
CA ASP A 160 -1.22 5.83 4.19
C ASP A 160 -2.55 5.48 3.50
N ILE A 161 -3.39 4.66 4.14
CA ILE A 161 -4.64 4.11 3.58
C ILE A 161 -5.57 5.17 2.96
N GLY A 162 -5.49 6.41 3.44
CA GLY A 162 -6.30 7.50 2.90
C GLY A 162 -5.86 7.99 1.53
N MET A 163 -4.69 7.62 1.03
CA MET A 163 -4.20 7.96 -0.32
C MET A 163 -4.45 6.82 -1.30
N ASN A 164 -5.71 6.36 -1.35
CA ASN A 164 -6.14 5.25 -2.21
C ASN A 164 -6.92 5.67 -3.46
N ASN A 165 -7.17 6.97 -3.61
CA ASN A 165 -7.74 7.57 -4.81
C ASN A 165 -7.44 9.08 -4.84
N MET A 166 -7.76 9.69 -5.98
CA MET A 166 -7.49 11.10 -6.25
C MET A 166 -8.68 12.03 -5.97
N ALA A 167 -9.82 11.55 -5.48
CA ALA A 167 -11.08 12.29 -5.49
C ALA A 167 -11.02 13.60 -4.68
N SER A 168 -10.53 13.54 -3.44
CA SER A 168 -10.35 14.71 -2.58
C SER A 168 -9.30 15.66 -3.15
N SER A 169 -8.16 15.13 -3.59
CA SER A 169 -7.06 15.95 -4.11
C SER A 169 -7.40 16.65 -5.42
N LEU A 170 -8.14 16.01 -6.33
CA LEU A 170 -8.63 16.65 -7.56
C LEU A 170 -9.69 17.72 -7.26
N SER A 171 -10.59 17.44 -6.31
CA SER A 171 -11.60 18.41 -5.89
C SER A 171 -10.96 19.67 -5.32
N LEU A 172 -9.92 19.50 -4.50
CA LEU A 172 -9.11 20.57 -3.94
C LEU A 172 -8.42 21.41 -5.01
N LEU A 173 -7.87 20.78 -6.05
CA LEU A 173 -7.17 21.47 -7.14
C LEU A 173 -8.10 22.25 -8.07
N ARG A 174 -9.39 21.88 -8.16
CA ARG A 174 -10.35 22.44 -9.12
C ARG A 174 -10.43 23.98 -9.14
N ASN A 175 -10.34 24.58 -7.96
CA ASN A 175 -10.47 26.03 -7.76
C ASN A 175 -9.20 26.66 -7.18
N ALA A 176 -8.14 25.88 -6.98
CA ALA A 176 -6.91 26.38 -6.38
C ALA A 176 -6.12 27.20 -7.41
N GLY A 177 -5.78 28.45 -7.06
CA GLY A 177 -4.83 29.23 -7.84
C GLY A 177 -3.41 28.68 -7.73
N THR A 178 -2.57 28.95 -8.72
CA THR A 178 -1.18 28.44 -8.81
C THR A 178 -0.36 28.67 -7.54
N GLY A 179 -0.50 29.82 -6.89
CA GLY A 179 0.22 30.14 -5.66
C GLY A 179 -0.13 29.21 -4.48
N ILE A 180 -1.42 28.87 -4.35
CA ILE A 180 -1.90 27.93 -3.31
C ILE A 180 -1.39 26.52 -3.61
N ILE A 181 -1.40 26.11 -4.88
CA ILE A 181 -0.86 24.81 -5.30
C ILE A 181 0.64 24.72 -4.98
N LYS A 182 1.43 25.76 -5.31
CA LYS A 182 2.86 25.82 -4.97
C LYS A 182 3.11 25.71 -3.47
N GLU A 183 2.34 26.44 -2.66
CA GLU A 183 2.48 26.41 -1.20
C GLU A 183 2.19 25.01 -0.65
N VAL A 184 1.10 24.39 -1.08
CA VAL A 184 0.62 23.12 -0.52
C VAL A 184 1.50 21.96 -0.99
N LEU A 185 1.76 21.87 -2.29
CA LEU A 185 2.64 20.83 -2.83
C LEU A 185 4.07 21.02 -2.32
N GLY A 186 4.56 22.25 -2.21
CA GLY A 186 5.90 22.53 -1.68
C GLY A 186 6.11 22.14 -0.23
N ARG A 187 5.09 22.28 0.62
CA ARG A 187 5.15 21.85 2.03
C ARG A 187 4.96 20.34 2.20
N SER A 188 4.19 19.71 1.31
CA SER A 188 3.89 18.26 1.39
C SER A 188 4.96 17.41 0.74
N LEU A 189 5.63 17.95 -0.28
CA LEU A 189 6.63 17.30 -1.10
C LEU A 189 7.81 18.28 -1.27
N PRO A 190 8.73 18.36 -0.29
CA PRO A 190 9.76 19.41 -0.23
C PRO A 190 10.58 19.56 -1.52
N HIS A 191 10.84 18.44 -2.18
CA HIS A 191 11.61 18.41 -3.43
C HIS A 191 10.78 18.75 -4.67
N ALA A 192 9.45 18.60 -4.64
CA ALA A 192 8.55 19.03 -5.72
C ALA A 192 8.56 20.56 -5.89
N PHE A 193 8.82 21.32 -4.83
CA PHE A 193 8.93 22.79 -4.91
C PHE A 193 10.01 23.25 -5.88
N THR A 194 11.11 22.50 -5.99
CA THR A 194 12.20 22.82 -6.93
C THR A 194 11.82 22.63 -8.40
N ILE A 195 10.84 21.76 -8.67
CA ILE A 195 10.26 21.54 -10.00
C ILE A 195 9.25 22.64 -10.30
N LEU A 196 8.36 22.92 -9.35
CA LEU A 196 7.34 23.96 -9.46
C LEU A 196 7.93 25.36 -9.74
N ASN A 197 9.14 25.64 -9.24
CA ASN A 197 9.83 26.90 -9.51
C ASN A 197 10.47 26.98 -10.90
N LYS A 198 10.64 25.86 -11.60
CA LYS A 198 11.20 25.82 -12.97
C LYS A 198 10.12 25.90 -14.06
N ILE A 199 8.86 25.83 -13.69
CA ILE A 199 7.72 25.73 -14.61
C ILE A 199 6.90 27.02 -14.53
N GLY A 200 6.44 27.51 -15.68
CA GLY A 200 5.58 28.71 -15.75
C GLY A 200 4.25 28.49 -15.02
N ASP A 201 3.68 29.56 -14.45
CA ASP A 201 2.52 29.47 -13.55
C ASP A 201 1.27 28.82 -14.16
N GLY A 202 1.09 28.93 -15.49
CA GLY A 202 -0.01 28.29 -16.21
C GLY A 202 0.15 26.76 -16.36
N ALA A 203 1.38 26.26 -16.47
CA ALA A 203 1.65 24.83 -16.63
C ALA A 203 1.54 24.05 -15.30
N ILE A 204 1.68 24.74 -14.16
CA ILE A 204 1.58 24.12 -12.82
C ILE A 204 0.19 23.55 -12.55
N ASN A 205 -0.87 24.26 -12.94
CA ASN A 205 -2.24 23.78 -12.73
C ASN A 205 -2.54 22.51 -13.53
N HIS A 206 -1.84 22.31 -14.66
CA HIS A 206 -2.01 21.12 -15.51
C HIS A 206 -1.23 19.92 -14.98
N ILE A 207 -0.03 20.11 -14.43
CA ILE A 207 0.80 19.02 -13.90
C ILE A 207 0.48 18.67 -12.43
N ALA A 208 -0.23 19.52 -11.68
CA ALA A 208 -0.50 19.28 -10.26
C ALA A 208 -1.24 17.95 -9.98
N PRO A 209 -2.30 17.57 -10.73
CA PRO A 209 -2.91 16.25 -10.60
C PRO A 209 -1.90 15.11 -10.78
N ASP A 210 -0.97 15.28 -11.70
CA ASP A 210 0.01 14.28 -12.08
C ASP A 210 1.10 14.12 -11.01
N ILE A 211 1.56 15.24 -10.44
CA ILE A 211 2.46 15.26 -9.27
C ILE A 211 1.83 14.49 -8.11
N ILE A 212 0.55 14.75 -7.81
CA ILE A 212 -0.13 14.04 -6.71
C ILE A 212 -0.29 12.56 -7.04
N ARG A 213 -0.73 12.21 -8.25
CA ARG A 213 -0.90 10.80 -8.66
C ARG A 213 0.41 10.02 -8.56
N ALA A 214 1.51 10.61 -9.02
CA ALA A 214 2.81 9.95 -9.01
C ALA A 214 3.41 9.87 -7.60
N LEU A 215 3.22 10.89 -6.75
CA LEU A 215 4.03 11.05 -5.54
C LEU A 215 3.28 10.86 -4.22
N ALA A 216 1.96 10.98 -4.20
CA ALA A 216 1.17 10.92 -2.97
C ALA A 216 0.25 9.70 -2.89
N ILE A 217 -0.12 9.09 -4.03
CA ILE A 217 -0.95 7.88 -4.03
C ILE A 217 -0.11 6.66 -3.63
N THR A 218 -0.44 6.10 -2.48
CA THR A 218 0.24 4.95 -1.88
C THR A 218 -0.56 3.66 -1.98
N GLN A 219 -1.85 3.75 -2.29
CA GLN A 219 -2.74 2.61 -2.45
C GLN A 219 -3.50 2.73 -3.76
N LYS A 220 -3.77 1.60 -4.42
CA LYS A 220 -4.57 1.54 -5.66
C LYS A 220 -5.94 0.90 -5.46
N ASP A 221 -6.09 0.16 -4.35
CA ASP A 221 -7.28 -0.62 -4.04
C ASP A 221 -8.21 0.14 -3.09
N THR A 222 -9.51 -0.17 -3.19
CA THR A 222 -10.49 0.38 -2.25
C THR A 222 -10.24 -0.16 -0.84
N LEU A 223 -10.73 0.55 0.19
CA LEU A 223 -10.62 0.07 1.57
C LEU A 223 -11.30 -1.30 1.76
N ASP A 224 -12.43 -1.53 1.11
CA ASP A 224 -13.13 -2.82 1.16
C ASP A 224 -12.26 -3.95 0.56
N ALA A 225 -11.58 -3.69 -0.56
CA ALA A 225 -10.63 -4.64 -1.14
C ALA A 225 -9.43 -4.88 -0.21
N ILE A 226 -8.85 -3.84 0.38
CA ILE A 226 -7.71 -3.93 1.32
C ILE A 226 -8.06 -4.73 2.59
N LEU A 227 -9.30 -4.58 3.10
CA LEU A 227 -9.81 -5.39 4.20
C LEU A 227 -9.95 -6.87 3.80
N ASN A 228 -10.43 -7.17 2.60
CA ASN A 228 -10.53 -8.54 2.09
C ASN A 228 -9.15 -9.17 1.75
N ILE A 229 -8.19 -8.35 1.31
CA ILE A 229 -6.78 -8.77 1.16
C ILE A 229 -6.17 -9.12 2.52
N GLY A 230 -6.65 -8.53 3.62
CA GLY A 230 -6.35 -8.99 4.98
C GLY A 230 -5.86 -7.92 5.96
N ALA A 231 -5.83 -6.63 5.59
CA ALA A 231 -5.36 -5.57 6.47
C ALA A 231 -6.22 -5.45 7.74
N ARG A 232 -5.58 -5.30 8.91
CA ARG A 232 -6.24 -5.18 10.23
C ARG A 232 -5.66 -4.10 11.12
N TYR A 233 -4.64 -3.39 10.63
CA TYR A 233 -4.11 -2.19 11.25
C TYR A 233 -4.11 -1.06 10.22
N PHE A 234 -4.49 0.14 10.65
CA PHE A 234 -4.51 1.33 9.81
C PHE A 234 -3.94 2.52 10.57
N GLU A 235 -2.88 3.13 10.04
CA GLU A 235 -2.50 4.48 10.46
C GLU A 235 -3.38 5.49 9.73
N PHE A 236 -3.96 6.42 10.47
CA PHE A 236 -4.75 7.49 9.90
C PHE A 236 -4.31 8.84 10.47
N ARG A 237 -4.20 9.84 9.59
CA ARG A 237 -3.81 11.21 9.98
C ARG A 237 -4.98 12.16 9.81
N PRO A 238 -5.99 12.15 10.71
CA PRO A 238 -7.18 12.95 10.53
C PRO A 238 -6.87 14.42 10.79
N ALA A 239 -7.11 15.27 9.80
CA ALA A 239 -7.10 16.72 9.95
C ALA A 239 -7.93 17.39 8.85
N LYS A 240 -8.36 18.63 9.11
CA LYS A 240 -9.02 19.48 8.12
C LYS A 240 -8.03 19.91 7.04
N CYS A 241 -8.55 20.27 5.86
CA CYS A 241 -7.72 20.80 4.80
C CYS A 241 -6.97 22.06 5.26
N HIS A 242 -5.81 22.31 4.65
CA HIS A 242 -5.00 23.50 4.88
C HIS A 242 -5.86 24.77 4.77
N ARG A 243 -5.78 25.68 5.75
CA ARG A 243 -6.70 26.83 5.83
C ARG A 243 -6.72 27.73 4.59
N GLN A 244 -5.60 27.88 3.88
CA GLN A 244 -5.59 28.63 2.62
C GLN A 244 -6.32 27.89 1.49
N MET A 245 -6.25 26.56 1.47
CA MET A 245 -6.98 25.77 0.48
C MET A 245 -8.47 25.73 0.79
N GLN A 246 -8.84 25.61 2.07
CA GLN A 246 -10.25 25.55 2.47
C GLN A 246 -11.05 26.79 2.02
N LYS A 247 -10.40 27.95 1.87
CA LYS A 247 -11.05 29.18 1.37
C LYS A 247 -11.52 29.09 -0.09
N VAL A 248 -10.89 28.24 -0.88
CA VAL A 248 -11.14 28.10 -2.33
C VAL A 248 -11.64 26.70 -2.69
N SER A 249 -11.47 25.73 -1.80
CA SER A 249 -11.82 24.33 -2.02
C SER A 249 -13.34 24.11 -2.00
N PRO A 250 -13.87 23.30 -2.92
CA PRO A 250 -15.25 22.82 -2.86
C PRO A 250 -15.44 21.68 -1.82
N LEU A 251 -14.38 21.25 -1.13
CA LEU A 251 -14.47 20.20 -0.11
C LEU A 251 -15.19 20.70 1.14
N GLU A 252 -15.98 19.80 1.75
CA GLU A 252 -16.58 20.01 3.07
C GLU A 252 -15.49 20.29 4.11
N ASP A 253 -15.74 21.19 5.08
CA ASP A 253 -14.79 21.48 6.17
C ASP A 253 -14.83 20.37 7.25
N THR A 254 -14.43 19.16 6.86
CA THR A 254 -14.43 17.93 7.68
C THR A 254 -13.04 17.31 7.80
N TRP A 255 -12.94 16.16 8.47
CA TRP A 255 -11.68 15.47 8.72
C TRP A 255 -11.31 14.55 7.56
N TYR A 256 -10.15 14.81 6.95
CA TYR A 256 -9.56 13.99 5.90
C TYR A 256 -8.27 13.36 6.38
N PHE A 257 -7.89 12.25 5.75
CA PHE A 257 -6.51 11.80 5.80
C PHE A 257 -5.62 12.88 5.21
N GLN A 258 -4.49 13.17 5.87
CA GLN A 258 -3.50 14.10 5.37
C GLN A 258 -2.19 13.39 5.03
N HIS A 259 -1.76 13.52 3.77
CA HIS A 259 -0.39 13.23 3.34
C HIS A 259 0.32 14.57 3.14
N GLY A 260 1.01 15.05 4.17
CA GLY A 260 1.38 16.46 4.25
C GLY A 260 0.14 17.35 4.32
N ALA A 261 0.00 18.29 3.39
CA ALA A 261 -1.19 19.12 3.21
C ALA A 261 -2.15 18.58 2.13
N ILE A 262 -1.87 17.42 1.54
CA ILE A 262 -2.69 16.82 0.48
C ILE A 262 -3.78 15.97 1.14
N PRO A 263 -5.08 16.34 1.00
CA PRO A 263 -6.18 15.59 1.56
C PRO A 263 -6.49 14.36 0.71
N GLY A 264 -6.68 13.23 1.41
CA GLY A 264 -7.13 11.94 0.87
C GLY A 264 -8.54 11.60 1.35
N MET A 265 -8.77 10.34 1.70
CA MET A 265 -10.05 9.79 2.15
C MET A 265 -10.61 10.55 3.38
N PRO A 266 -11.92 10.82 3.46
CA PRO A 266 -12.54 11.32 4.70
C PRO A 266 -12.46 10.31 5.85
N TYR A 267 -12.23 10.78 7.08
CA TYR A 267 -12.17 9.92 8.28
C TYR A 267 -13.47 9.13 8.51
N ARG A 268 -14.61 9.77 8.24
CA ARG A 268 -15.92 9.12 8.32
C ARG A 268 -16.04 7.92 7.38
N VAL A 269 -15.45 8.00 6.18
CA VAL A 269 -15.47 6.92 5.19
C VAL A 269 -14.63 5.74 5.69
N LEU A 270 -13.43 5.98 6.24
CA LEU A 270 -12.62 4.93 6.88
C LEU A 270 -13.45 4.19 7.95
N LEU A 271 -14.02 4.93 8.90
CA LEU A 271 -14.74 4.35 10.02
C LEU A 271 -16.01 3.59 9.58
N ASP A 272 -16.77 4.13 8.63
CA ASP A 272 -17.97 3.45 8.12
C ASP A 272 -17.63 2.10 7.49
N HIS A 273 -16.63 2.06 6.60
CA HIS A 273 -16.19 0.84 5.94
C HIS A 273 -15.68 -0.20 6.95
N ILE A 274 -14.85 0.21 7.92
CA ILE A 274 -14.38 -0.67 8.99
C ILE A 274 -15.55 -1.23 9.82
N LEU A 275 -16.53 -0.40 10.19
CA LEU A 275 -17.68 -0.84 10.98
C LEU A 275 -18.62 -1.74 10.18
N ARG A 276 -18.77 -1.52 8.86
CA ARG A 276 -19.49 -2.45 7.96
C ARG A 276 -18.78 -3.80 7.89
N PHE A 277 -17.45 -3.79 7.73
CA PHE A 277 -16.64 -4.99 7.72
C PHE A 277 -16.75 -5.76 9.05
N LEU A 278 -16.51 -5.12 10.19
CA LEU A 278 -16.64 -5.75 11.50
C LEU A 278 -18.07 -6.22 11.79
N ALA A 279 -19.10 -5.61 11.20
CA ALA A 279 -20.46 -6.11 11.33
C ALA A 279 -20.64 -7.46 10.61
N ALA A 280 -20.02 -7.64 9.45
CA ALA A 280 -20.06 -8.86 8.64
C ALA A 280 -19.08 -9.95 9.12
N HIS A 281 -17.93 -9.56 9.70
CA HIS A 281 -16.85 -10.46 10.09
C HIS A 281 -16.65 -10.44 11.61
N LYS A 282 -17.42 -11.27 12.33
CA LYS A 282 -17.57 -11.19 13.79
C LYS A 282 -16.31 -11.52 14.60
N ASP A 283 -15.41 -12.31 14.05
CA ASP A 283 -14.17 -12.72 14.72
C ASP A 283 -12.98 -11.80 14.41
N GLU A 284 -13.15 -10.84 13.52
CA GLU A 284 -12.08 -9.91 13.15
C GLU A 284 -12.00 -8.77 14.16
N ILE A 285 -10.77 -8.32 14.43
CA ILE A 285 -10.46 -7.16 15.25
C ILE A 285 -9.60 -6.22 14.40
N ILE A 286 -9.95 -4.94 14.37
CA ILE A 286 -9.22 -3.91 13.62
C ILE A 286 -8.67 -2.88 14.59
N VAL A 287 -7.42 -2.47 14.36
CA VAL A 287 -6.75 -1.38 15.06
C VAL A 287 -6.67 -0.18 14.13
N VAL A 288 -7.17 0.98 14.58
CA VAL A 288 -6.94 2.27 13.90
C VAL A 288 -6.08 3.13 14.82
N HIS A 289 -4.94 3.55 14.32
CA HIS A 289 -4.01 4.42 15.01
C HIS A 289 -4.08 5.83 14.42
N ASN A 290 -4.73 6.73 15.15
CA ASN A 290 -4.78 8.15 14.80
C ASN A 290 -3.47 8.84 15.22
N ARG A 291 -2.78 9.44 14.24
CA ARG A 291 -1.50 10.14 14.42
C ARG A 291 -1.47 11.45 13.65
N TRP A 292 -0.45 12.28 13.89
CA TRP A 292 -0.31 13.61 13.25
C TRP A 292 1.10 13.96 12.81
N ASP A 293 2.00 12.97 12.78
CA ASP A 293 3.31 13.11 12.16
C ASP A 293 3.17 13.54 10.68
N GLY A 294 3.97 14.52 10.26
CA GLY A 294 3.91 15.06 8.90
C GLY A 294 2.71 15.97 8.58
N VAL A 295 1.71 16.10 9.46
CA VAL A 295 0.56 16.99 9.24
C VAL A 295 0.93 18.45 9.57
N PRO A 296 0.87 19.38 8.59
CA PRO A 296 1.21 20.78 8.82
C PRO A 296 0.34 21.44 9.90
N ALA A 297 0.90 22.39 10.64
CA ALA A 297 0.18 23.10 11.70
C ALA A 297 -1.07 23.85 11.18
N ASP A 298 -1.03 24.31 9.93
CA ASP A 298 -2.13 24.98 9.24
C ASP A 298 -3.27 24.04 8.80
N CYS A 299 -3.12 22.73 9.02
CA CYS A 299 -4.18 21.72 8.88
C CYS A 299 -4.72 21.41 10.30
N PRO A 300 -5.91 21.94 10.66
CA PRO A 300 -6.46 21.77 12.01
C PRO A 300 -6.62 20.30 12.37
N ARG A 301 -6.11 19.94 13.54
CA ARG A 301 -6.18 18.58 14.10
C ARG A 301 -7.42 18.45 14.99
N PRO A 302 -8.12 17.32 14.95
CA PRO A 302 -9.27 17.10 15.81
C PRO A 302 -8.85 16.80 17.25
N ASN A 303 -9.67 17.22 18.20
CA ASN A 303 -9.63 16.75 19.59
C ASN A 303 -10.41 15.42 19.74
N ASP A 304 -10.42 14.88 20.95
CA ASP A 304 -11.06 13.58 21.22
C ASP A 304 -12.58 13.59 21.02
N ASP A 305 -13.24 14.68 21.39
CA ASP A 305 -14.68 14.81 21.25
C ASP A 305 -15.07 14.95 19.78
N GLU A 306 -14.29 15.70 18.99
CA GLU A 306 -14.49 15.81 17.54
C GLU A 306 -14.32 14.46 16.82
N LEU A 307 -13.37 13.62 17.25
CA LEU A 307 -13.23 12.26 16.72
C LEU A 307 -14.41 11.36 17.12
N ARG A 308 -14.89 11.48 18.37
CA ARG A 308 -16.05 10.74 18.88
C ARG A 308 -17.34 11.16 18.18
N ASP A 309 -17.50 12.43 17.85
CA ASP A 309 -18.69 12.95 17.16
C ASP A 309 -18.84 12.37 15.75
N VAL A 310 -17.73 12.02 15.08
CA VAL A 310 -17.79 11.27 13.82
C VAL A 310 -18.15 9.80 14.04
N LEU A 311 -17.61 9.19 15.10
CA LEU A 311 -17.73 7.76 15.37
C LEU A 311 -19.10 7.36 15.95
N ASN A 312 -19.61 8.11 16.93
CA ASN A 312 -20.81 7.76 17.68
C ASN A 312 -22.05 7.54 16.79
N PRO A 313 -22.33 8.38 15.78
CA PRO A 313 -23.43 8.13 14.86
C PRO A 313 -23.27 6.84 14.07
N LEU A 314 -22.04 6.46 13.73
CA LEU A 314 -21.75 5.23 12.99
C LEU A 314 -21.89 3.97 13.86
N LEU A 315 -21.72 4.08 15.18
CA LEU A 315 -21.90 2.96 16.11
C LEU A 315 -23.35 2.68 16.47
N HIS A 316 -24.26 3.63 16.24
CA HIS A 316 -25.66 3.49 16.64
C HIS A 316 -26.30 2.22 16.06
N GLY A 317 -26.85 1.38 16.93
CA GLY A 317 -27.49 0.10 16.56
C GLY A 317 -26.52 -1.02 16.17
N LYS A 318 -25.20 -0.82 16.31
CA LYS A 318 -24.19 -1.86 16.04
C LYS A 318 -23.74 -2.55 17.33
N ASP A 319 -23.56 -3.85 17.23
CA ASP A 319 -22.94 -4.68 18.27
C ASP A 319 -21.40 -4.66 18.15
N ILE A 320 -20.84 -3.45 18.34
CA ILE A 320 -19.40 -3.17 18.32
C ILE A 320 -19.12 -2.18 19.45
N LYS A 321 -18.22 -2.54 20.35
CA LYS A 321 -17.64 -1.64 21.35
C LYS A 321 -16.24 -1.21 20.91
N ILE A 322 -15.83 -0.06 21.39
CA ILE A 322 -14.50 0.49 21.14
C ILE A 322 -13.54 -0.02 22.20
N GLY A 323 -12.43 -0.61 21.77
CA GLY A 323 -11.26 -0.89 22.60
C GLY A 323 -10.26 0.26 22.56
N ASN A 324 -9.37 0.29 23.54
CA ASN A 324 -8.29 1.28 23.63
C ASN A 324 -6.90 0.58 23.73
N GLN A 325 -5.86 1.36 24.04
CA GLN A 325 -4.51 0.80 24.21
C GLN A 325 -4.41 -0.20 25.37
N ASP A 326 -5.08 0.05 26.49
CA ASP A 326 -5.09 -0.87 27.65
C ASP A 326 -5.71 -2.22 27.26
N ASP A 327 -6.85 -2.17 26.56
CA ASP A 327 -7.50 -3.36 26.00
C ASP A 327 -6.56 -4.14 25.06
N MET A 328 -5.87 -3.43 24.16
CA MET A 328 -4.89 -4.01 23.22
C MET A 328 -3.73 -4.71 23.94
N MET A 329 -3.24 -4.10 25.02
CA MET A 329 -2.05 -4.56 25.73
C MET A 329 -2.35 -5.65 26.75
N HIS A 330 -3.54 -5.70 27.33
CA HIS A 330 -3.80 -6.55 28.49
C HIS A 330 -4.87 -7.62 28.30
N LYS A 331 -5.73 -7.51 27.28
CA LYS A 331 -6.78 -8.50 27.04
C LYS A 331 -6.34 -9.63 26.12
N SER A 332 -6.96 -10.80 26.31
CA SER A 332 -6.87 -11.87 25.33
C SER A 332 -7.70 -11.56 24.09
N ILE A 333 -7.37 -12.20 22.98
CA ILE A 333 -8.15 -12.10 21.73
C ILE A 333 -9.60 -12.54 21.97
N ARG A 334 -9.79 -13.59 22.78
CA ARG A 334 -11.09 -14.11 23.18
C ARG A 334 -11.91 -13.08 23.95
N ASP A 335 -11.31 -12.41 24.92
CA ASP A 335 -12.00 -11.42 25.76
C ASP A 335 -12.42 -10.21 24.94
N LEU A 336 -11.56 -9.73 24.04
CA LEU A 336 -11.91 -8.64 23.12
C LEU A 336 -13.14 -8.98 22.27
N ARG A 337 -13.21 -10.20 21.74
CA ARG A 337 -14.37 -10.67 20.96
C ARG A 337 -15.62 -10.83 21.83
N ASN A 338 -15.51 -11.46 23.01
CA ASN A 338 -16.62 -11.66 23.94
C ASN A 338 -17.20 -10.33 24.47
N GLU A 339 -16.34 -9.33 24.64
CA GLU A 339 -16.76 -7.98 25.03
C GLU A 339 -17.19 -7.11 23.83
N HIS A 340 -17.15 -7.67 22.61
CA HIS A 340 -17.45 -6.99 21.36
C HIS A 340 -16.51 -5.80 21.06
N LYS A 341 -15.35 -5.72 21.73
CA LYS A 341 -14.30 -4.71 21.54
C LYS A 341 -13.44 -5.03 20.31
N ARG A 342 -14.05 -4.89 19.14
CA ARG A 342 -13.47 -5.34 17.86
C ARG A 342 -12.94 -4.21 16.98
N LEU A 343 -13.19 -2.96 17.36
CA LEU A 343 -12.51 -1.79 16.84
C LEU A 343 -11.68 -1.18 17.98
N ILE A 344 -10.36 -1.28 17.88
CA ILE A 344 -9.41 -0.65 18.81
C ILE A 344 -8.99 0.69 18.22
N LEU A 345 -9.27 1.78 18.94
CA LEU A 345 -8.84 3.11 18.54
C LEU A 345 -7.68 3.58 19.41
N LEU A 346 -6.57 3.90 18.76
CA LEU A 346 -5.37 4.43 19.38
C LEU A 346 -5.17 5.88 18.96
N LYS A 347 -4.57 6.65 19.86
CA LYS A 347 -4.20 8.04 19.63
C LYS A 347 -2.83 8.26 20.26
N ASP A 348 -1.90 8.83 19.50
CA ASP A 348 -0.53 9.13 19.96
C ASP A 348 0.16 7.94 20.67
N CYS A 349 -0.12 6.72 20.21
CA CYS A 349 0.46 5.53 20.81
C CYS A 349 1.94 5.45 20.42
N ALA A 350 2.81 5.25 21.40
CA ALA A 350 4.23 5.10 21.15
C ALA A 350 4.50 3.89 20.26
N GLN A 351 5.42 4.06 19.31
CA GLN A 351 5.77 3.01 18.36
C GLN A 351 7.27 3.05 18.04
N ALA A 352 7.84 1.87 17.84
CA ALA A 352 9.15 1.70 17.24
C ALA A 352 8.99 1.32 15.76
N SER A 353 9.88 1.78 14.90
CA SER A 353 9.84 1.52 13.46
C SER A 353 11.24 1.34 12.89
N ASN A 354 11.39 0.53 11.84
CA ASN A 354 12.60 0.50 11.01
C ASN A 354 12.68 1.66 10.00
N TYR A 355 11.67 2.54 9.96
CA TYR A 355 11.63 3.68 9.07
C TYR A 355 12.72 4.71 9.38
N ASP A 356 13.35 5.21 8.34
CA ASP A 356 14.35 6.26 8.38
C ASP A 356 14.32 6.99 7.03
N ASP A 357 14.19 8.33 7.03
CA ASP A 357 13.97 9.10 5.80
C ASP A 357 15.04 8.85 4.73
N GLU A 358 16.31 8.75 5.14
CA GLU A 358 17.43 8.51 4.23
C GLU A 358 17.42 7.06 3.73
N ALA A 359 17.22 6.09 4.63
CA ALA A 359 17.23 4.69 4.24
C ALA A 359 16.00 4.30 3.39
N ASN A 360 14.83 4.89 3.64
CA ASN A 360 13.61 4.62 2.88
C ASN A 360 13.60 5.36 1.53
N ALA A 361 14.37 6.44 1.35
CA ALA A 361 14.58 7.12 0.07
C ALA A 361 15.50 6.28 -0.86
N THR A 362 15.01 5.12 -1.30
CA THR A 362 15.77 4.15 -2.09
C THR A 362 14.97 3.62 -3.28
N LEU A 363 15.70 3.20 -4.32
CA LEU A 363 15.14 2.47 -5.47
C LEU A 363 15.40 0.95 -5.41
N THR A 364 16.27 0.50 -4.50
CA THR A 364 16.74 -0.89 -4.43
C THR A 364 16.32 -1.61 -3.17
N GLY A 365 16.00 -0.89 -2.09
CA GLY A 365 15.64 -1.48 -0.79
C GLY A 365 16.82 -1.93 0.07
N ASP A 366 18.08 -1.81 -0.40
CA ASP A 366 19.25 -2.32 0.33
C ASP A 366 19.51 -1.60 1.66
N SER A 367 19.28 -0.28 1.67
CA SER A 367 19.33 0.56 2.88
C SER A 367 18.25 0.17 3.89
N MET A 368 17.04 -0.16 3.43
CA MET A 368 15.95 -0.65 4.28
C MET A 368 16.26 -2.01 4.89
N VAL A 369 16.82 -2.93 4.09
CA VAL A 369 17.32 -4.23 4.58
C VAL A 369 18.38 -4.02 5.66
N THR A 370 19.29 -3.07 5.46
CA THR A 370 20.31 -2.71 6.46
C THR A 370 19.69 -2.22 7.77
N LYS A 371 18.68 -1.34 7.71
CA LYS A 371 17.95 -0.86 8.90
C LYS A 371 17.21 -2.00 9.61
N LEU A 372 16.57 -2.91 8.88
CA LEU A 372 15.93 -4.09 9.46
C LEU A 372 16.94 -5.02 10.15
N HIS A 373 18.11 -5.23 9.56
CA HIS A 373 19.20 -5.97 10.22
C HIS A 373 19.69 -5.27 11.49
N ALA A 374 19.80 -3.94 11.50
CA ALA A 374 20.19 -3.18 12.68
C ALA A 374 19.14 -3.31 13.80
N MET A 375 17.86 -3.12 13.46
CA MET A 375 16.74 -3.29 14.39
C MET A 375 16.64 -4.73 14.91
N CYS A 376 16.98 -5.74 14.11
CA CYS A 376 16.99 -7.14 14.54
C CYS A 376 18.13 -7.45 15.52
N LYS A 377 19.26 -6.74 15.42
CA LYS A 377 20.38 -6.87 16.36
C LYS A 377 20.04 -6.28 17.73
N ASP A 378 19.26 -5.20 17.75
CA ASP A 378 18.78 -4.54 18.96
C ASP A 378 17.26 -4.29 18.88
N PRO A 379 16.43 -5.32 19.12
CA PRO A 379 14.98 -5.20 18.99
C PRO A 379 14.40 -4.16 19.95
N PRO A 380 13.46 -3.31 19.50
CA PRO A 380 12.87 -2.29 20.35
C PRO A 380 12.09 -2.91 21.50
N ARG A 381 12.28 -2.39 22.71
CA ARG A 381 11.58 -2.86 23.93
C ARG A 381 10.61 -1.83 24.46
N GLY A 382 9.56 -2.29 25.15
CA GLY A 382 8.62 -1.44 25.87
C GLY A 382 7.71 -0.56 25.00
N ASN A 383 7.67 -0.79 23.69
CA ASN A 383 6.79 -0.07 22.77
C ASN A 383 5.51 -0.88 22.55
N PRO A 384 4.30 -0.30 22.72
CA PRO A 384 3.04 -0.98 22.43
C PRO A 384 2.94 -1.51 20.99
N ILE A 385 3.62 -0.84 20.06
CA ILE A 385 3.64 -1.16 18.63
C ILE A 385 5.08 -1.22 18.12
N THR A 386 5.37 -2.26 17.33
CA THR A 386 6.56 -2.33 16.48
C THR A 386 6.12 -2.37 15.02
N LEU A 387 6.49 -1.37 14.23
CA LEU A 387 6.21 -1.28 12.80
C LEU A 387 7.39 -1.75 11.96
N LEU A 388 7.09 -2.70 11.08
CA LEU A 388 7.99 -3.23 10.07
C LEU A 388 7.53 -2.70 8.72
N GLN A 389 8.07 -1.54 8.36
CA GLN A 389 7.78 -0.80 7.14
C GLN A 389 8.57 -1.40 5.97
N CYS A 390 7.82 -1.84 4.96
CA CYS A 390 8.33 -2.52 3.77
C CYS A 390 8.36 -1.60 2.53
N GLN A 391 7.83 -0.39 2.66
CA GLN A 391 7.68 0.57 1.58
C GLN A 391 8.87 1.54 1.47
N ALA A 392 9.28 1.81 0.23
CA ALA A 392 10.30 2.78 -0.09
C ALA A 392 9.67 4.11 -0.51
N THR A 393 10.26 5.22 -0.05
CA THR A 393 9.85 6.59 -0.37
C THR A 393 10.72 7.13 -1.50
N ALA A 394 10.67 6.51 -2.68
CA ALA A 394 11.39 7.00 -3.87
C ALA A 394 11.02 8.45 -4.22
N THR A 395 9.85 8.90 -3.76
CA THR A 395 9.33 10.26 -3.83
C THR A 395 10.10 11.28 -2.98
N ASN A 396 11.06 10.83 -2.16
CA ASN A 396 12.02 11.68 -1.46
C ASN A 396 13.34 11.85 -2.24
N ILE A 397 13.54 11.14 -3.34
CA ILE A 397 14.73 11.28 -4.19
C ILE A 397 14.45 12.39 -5.22
N ARG A 398 15.08 13.55 -5.06
CA ARG A 398 14.83 14.73 -5.90
C ARG A 398 14.85 14.41 -7.40
N ASP A 399 15.88 13.72 -7.88
CA ASP A 399 16.04 13.46 -9.32
C ASP A 399 14.97 12.49 -9.85
N VAL A 400 14.50 11.56 -9.01
CA VAL A 400 13.39 10.66 -9.33
C VAL A 400 12.08 11.42 -9.49
N ILE A 401 11.81 12.40 -8.64
CA ILE A 401 10.63 13.27 -8.76
C ILE A 401 10.68 14.05 -10.07
N VAL A 402 11.85 14.64 -10.38
CA VAL A 402 12.05 15.40 -11.63
C VAL A 402 11.76 14.52 -12.84
N ALA A 403 12.37 13.33 -12.88
CA ALA A 403 12.14 12.36 -13.94
C ALA A 403 10.67 11.91 -14.03
N SER A 404 10.04 11.65 -12.88
CA SER A 404 8.67 11.10 -12.82
C SER A 404 7.59 12.10 -13.25
N VAL A 405 7.84 13.40 -13.03
CA VAL A 405 6.86 14.47 -13.32
C VAL A 405 7.07 15.08 -14.70
N LEU A 406 8.32 15.18 -15.16
CA LEU A 406 8.65 15.91 -16.40
C LEU A 406 8.90 14.99 -17.60
N ASP A 407 9.46 13.79 -17.38
CA ASP A 407 10.02 12.97 -18.44
C ASP A 407 9.33 11.62 -18.63
N SER A 408 8.67 11.07 -17.59
CA SER A 408 7.83 9.87 -17.73
C SER A 408 6.37 10.25 -17.99
N ASP A 409 5.71 9.49 -18.85
CA ASP A 409 4.24 9.48 -18.92
C ASP A 409 3.73 9.20 -17.50
N VAL A 410 2.86 10.07 -16.97
CA VAL A 410 2.43 10.04 -15.54
C VAL A 410 1.49 8.85 -15.26
N SER A 411 1.51 7.87 -16.16
CA SER A 411 0.81 6.61 -16.11
C SER A 411 1.21 5.77 -14.90
N THR A 412 2.43 5.94 -14.35
CA THR A 412 2.92 5.13 -13.21
C THR A 412 3.77 5.88 -12.18
N SER A 413 3.55 5.57 -10.90
CA SER A 413 4.27 6.14 -9.76
C SER A 413 5.67 5.53 -9.59
N PRO A 414 6.71 6.31 -9.20
CA PRO A 414 8.00 5.76 -8.79
C PRO A 414 7.89 4.79 -7.58
N ILE A 415 6.83 4.86 -6.77
CA ILE A 415 6.57 3.90 -5.69
C ILE A 415 6.24 2.52 -6.28
N LEU A 416 5.54 2.45 -7.43
CA LEU A 416 5.30 1.16 -8.11
C LEU A 416 6.60 0.53 -8.62
N ALA A 417 7.60 1.34 -8.97
CA ALA A 417 8.91 0.89 -9.43
C ALA A 417 9.74 0.19 -8.35
N THR A 418 9.51 0.55 -7.08
CA THR A 418 10.25 0.04 -5.93
C THR A 418 9.51 -1.08 -5.22
N LYS A 419 8.17 -1.09 -5.29
CA LYS A 419 7.31 -2.07 -4.60
C LYS A 419 7.78 -3.52 -4.76
N PRO A 420 7.84 -4.12 -5.97
CA PRO A 420 8.23 -5.53 -6.06
C PRO A 420 9.72 -5.77 -5.79
N VAL A 421 10.57 -4.76 -6.00
CA VAL A 421 12.01 -4.84 -5.72
C VAL A 421 12.27 -4.92 -4.22
N CYS A 422 11.60 -4.07 -3.44
CA CYS A 422 11.72 -4.03 -1.98
C CYS A 422 11.09 -5.28 -1.37
N ASP A 423 9.89 -5.65 -1.82
CA ASP A 423 9.17 -6.82 -1.32
C ASP A 423 9.95 -8.11 -1.50
N ALA A 424 10.56 -8.32 -2.68
CA ALA A 424 11.35 -9.51 -2.97
C ALA A 424 12.58 -9.66 -2.05
N LYS A 425 13.00 -8.58 -1.36
CA LYS A 425 14.08 -8.59 -0.39
C LYS A 425 13.57 -8.65 1.06
N ILE A 426 12.63 -7.78 1.40
CA ILE A 426 12.19 -7.55 2.78
C ILE A 426 11.26 -8.66 3.27
N LEU A 427 10.26 -9.04 2.47
CA LEU A 427 9.24 -9.99 2.91
C LEU A 427 9.81 -11.40 3.18
N PRO A 428 10.76 -11.94 2.38
CA PRO A 428 11.47 -13.16 2.74
C PRO A 428 12.27 -13.06 4.03
N LEU A 429 12.93 -11.92 4.30
CA LEU A 429 13.65 -11.70 5.56
C LEU A 429 12.71 -11.72 6.75
N LEU A 430 11.57 -11.04 6.65
CA LEU A 430 10.55 -11.03 7.69
C LEU A 430 9.95 -12.41 7.93
N ARG A 431 9.70 -13.21 6.89
CA ARG A 431 9.26 -14.61 7.06
C ARG A 431 10.32 -15.49 7.76
N GLY A 432 11.60 -15.12 7.65
CA GLY A 432 12.72 -15.89 8.20
C GLY A 432 13.02 -15.63 9.67
N GLU A 433 14.27 -15.93 10.06
CA GLU A 433 14.77 -15.75 11.42
C GLU A 433 14.67 -14.29 11.91
N MET A 434 14.80 -13.33 11.00
CA MET A 434 14.75 -11.91 11.34
C MET A 434 13.38 -11.52 11.92
N GLY A 435 12.27 -11.84 11.24
CA GLY A 435 10.95 -11.54 11.78
C GLY A 435 10.70 -12.28 13.09
N ARG A 436 11.15 -13.54 13.22
CA ARG A 436 11.06 -14.28 14.49
C ARG A 436 11.76 -13.59 15.65
N LYS A 437 12.89 -12.91 15.43
CA LYS A 437 13.57 -12.12 16.46
C LYS A 437 12.81 -10.84 16.78
N LEU A 438 12.39 -10.10 15.76
CA LEU A 438 11.65 -8.84 15.90
C LEU A 438 10.27 -9.01 16.58
N MET A 439 9.73 -10.23 16.58
CA MET A 439 8.45 -10.57 17.21
C MET A 439 8.54 -10.98 18.69
N ARG A 440 9.74 -11.09 19.28
CA ARG A 440 9.89 -11.62 20.66
C ARG A 440 9.45 -10.64 21.74
N GLU A 441 9.49 -9.36 21.43
CA GLU A 441 9.24 -8.28 22.39
C GLU A 441 7.73 -8.15 22.68
N GLU A 442 7.40 -7.49 23.80
CA GLU A 442 6.02 -7.28 24.23
C GLU A 442 5.40 -6.09 23.49
N GLY A 443 4.45 -6.36 22.58
CA GLY A 443 3.77 -5.34 21.77
C GLY A 443 3.23 -5.89 20.45
N VAL A 444 2.19 -5.26 19.90
CA VAL A 444 1.64 -5.63 18.59
C VAL A 444 2.71 -5.35 17.53
N VAL A 445 2.94 -6.31 16.64
CA VAL A 445 3.82 -6.10 15.48
C VAL A 445 2.95 -5.80 14.27
N VAL A 446 3.33 -4.81 13.48
CA VAL A 446 2.62 -4.41 12.26
C VAL A 446 3.56 -4.56 11.08
N VAL A 447 3.13 -5.26 10.04
CA VAL A 447 3.83 -5.30 8.75
C VAL A 447 3.10 -4.37 7.81
N LEU A 448 3.75 -3.28 7.42
CA LEU A 448 3.15 -2.15 6.72
C LEU A 448 3.78 -1.96 5.35
N ASN A 449 2.97 -1.75 4.31
CA ASN A 449 3.46 -1.61 2.93
C ASN A 449 2.60 -0.67 2.07
N ASP A 450 3.21 -0.07 1.05
CA ASP A 450 2.53 0.59 -0.07
C ASP A 450 1.93 -0.46 -1.00
N PHE A 451 0.89 -0.10 -1.74
CA PHE A 451 0.16 -0.98 -2.65
C PHE A 451 -0.11 -2.34 -2.02
N PHE A 452 -0.80 -2.31 -0.87
CA PHE A 452 -0.98 -3.45 0.01
C PHE A 452 -1.52 -4.67 -0.76
N ASP A 453 -0.87 -5.81 -0.57
CA ASP A 453 -1.10 -7.01 -1.37
C ASP A 453 -1.22 -8.29 -0.54
N GLY A 454 -1.62 -9.37 -1.21
CA GLY A 454 -1.78 -10.67 -0.57
C GLY A 454 -0.46 -11.22 -0.01
N ALA A 455 0.68 -10.90 -0.62
CA ALA A 455 1.98 -11.36 -0.13
C ALA A 455 2.36 -10.73 1.21
N THR A 456 2.13 -9.42 1.36
CA THR A 456 2.29 -8.71 2.64
C THR A 456 1.37 -9.30 3.70
N ALA A 457 0.11 -9.56 3.35
CA ALA A 457 -0.87 -10.20 4.23
C ALA A 457 -0.45 -11.62 4.65
N ASP A 458 -0.04 -12.49 3.72
CA ASP A 458 0.39 -13.87 4.02
C ASP A 458 1.58 -13.88 4.98
N VAL A 459 2.59 -13.03 4.75
CA VAL A 459 3.77 -12.95 5.63
C VAL A 459 3.35 -12.57 7.05
N ALA A 460 2.58 -11.50 7.22
CA ALA A 460 2.12 -11.05 8.52
C ALA A 460 1.23 -12.07 9.23
N ILE A 461 0.31 -12.71 8.52
CA ILE A 461 -0.57 -13.75 9.06
C ILE A 461 0.23 -15.00 9.45
N GLY A 462 1.22 -15.39 8.64
CA GLY A 462 2.14 -16.48 8.94
C GLY A 462 2.94 -16.22 10.21
N LEU A 463 3.50 -15.01 10.34
CA LEU A 463 4.20 -14.54 11.52
C LEU A 463 3.29 -14.51 12.76
N CYS A 464 2.06 -14.05 12.62
CA CYS A 464 1.05 -14.08 13.67
C CYS A 464 0.79 -15.52 14.15
N ARG A 465 0.61 -16.45 13.21
CA ARG A 465 0.38 -17.86 13.51
C ARG A 465 1.53 -18.46 14.31
N GLU A 466 2.77 -18.20 13.90
CA GLU A 466 3.97 -18.67 14.60
C GLU A 466 4.07 -18.07 16.02
N ARG A 467 3.80 -16.77 16.17
CA ARG A 467 3.92 -16.03 17.43
C ARG A 467 2.90 -16.47 18.50
N LEU A 468 1.72 -16.90 18.07
CA LEU A 468 0.66 -17.37 18.97
C LEU A 468 0.84 -18.83 19.44
N GLY A 469 1.70 -19.59 18.76
CA GLY A 469 1.97 -21.03 18.98
C GLY A 469 0.96 -21.91 18.27
#